data_AF-S6U8L9-F1
#
_entry.id   AF-S6U8L9-F1
#
_cell.length_a   1.000
_cell.length_b   1.000
_cell.length_c   1.000
_cell.angle_alpha   90.00
_cell.angle_beta   90.00
_cell.angle_gamma   90.00
#
_symmetry.space_group_name_H-M   'P 1'
#
loop_
_entity.id
_entity.type
_entity.pdbx_description
1 polymer ?
#
loop_
_entity_poly.entity_id
_entity_poly.type
_entity_poly.pdbx_seq_one_letter_code
_entity_poly.pdbx_strand_id
1 'polypeptide(L)'
;VYDGANIGPAATADWLKTWLPDDIGVFFQDGVGVYARTAPVARTYADALRKRLGKDRVRIIVEAFRPQFGGGFRSATAAELKPQIAAFDGYPLYLFDGPHYVTPELIEALNK
;
A
#
# COMPACT_ATOMS: atom_id res chain seq x y z
N VAL A 1 3.37 -7.96 2.84
CA VAL A 1 4.56 -8.20 2.00
C VAL A 1 4.98 -6.90 1.35
N TYR A 2 6.29 -6.69 1.21
CA TYR A 2 6.92 -5.53 0.60
C TYR A 2 8.10 -6.02 -0.25
N ASP A 3 8.14 -5.66 -1.54
CA ASP A 3 9.26 -6.00 -2.41
C ASP A 3 10.41 -5.01 -2.17
N GLY A 4 11.35 -5.36 -1.29
CA GLY A 4 12.56 -4.56 -1.07
C GLY A 4 13.63 -4.73 -2.15
N ALA A 5 13.49 -5.72 -3.03
CA ALA A 5 14.50 -6.09 -4.03
C ALA A 5 14.23 -5.46 -5.42
N ASN A 6 13.07 -4.82 -5.63
CA ASN A 6 12.66 -4.17 -6.87
C ASN A 6 12.73 -5.10 -8.10
N ILE A 7 12.35 -6.37 -7.92
CA ILE A 7 12.36 -7.38 -8.99
C ILE A 7 11.20 -7.22 -9.99
N GLY A 8 10.27 -6.30 -9.70
CA GLY A 8 9.15 -5.94 -10.57
C GLY A 8 7.87 -6.72 -10.29
N PRO A 9 6.70 -6.20 -10.72
CA PRO A 9 5.37 -6.70 -10.33
C PRO A 9 5.14 -8.20 -10.52
N ALA A 10 5.45 -8.73 -11.72
CA ALA A 10 5.20 -10.12 -12.07
C ALA A 10 6.13 -11.06 -11.31
N ALA A 11 7.43 -10.76 -11.27
CA ALA A 11 8.41 -11.56 -10.55
C ALA A 11 8.13 -11.59 -9.04
N THR A 12 7.71 -10.47 -8.44
CA THR A 12 7.26 -10.44 -7.05
C THR A 12 6.07 -11.36 -6.82
N ALA A 13 5.09 -11.34 -7.72
CA ALA A 13 3.89 -12.16 -7.58
C ALA A 13 4.20 -13.67 -7.72
N ASP A 14 5.06 -14.04 -8.67
CA ASP A 14 5.50 -15.42 -8.86
C ASP A 14 6.33 -15.93 -7.69
N TRP A 15 7.29 -15.13 -7.23
CA TRP A 15 8.07 -15.45 -6.04
C TRP A 15 7.17 -15.61 -4.82
N LEU A 16 6.25 -14.67 -4.58
CA LEU A 16 5.36 -14.76 -3.42
C LEU A 16 4.47 -16.02 -3.47
N LYS A 17 4.05 -16.46 -4.65
CA LYS A 17 3.27 -17.70 -4.81
C LYS A 17 4.02 -18.94 -4.32
N THR A 18 5.35 -18.97 -4.41
CA THR A 18 6.13 -20.14 -3.93
C THR A 18 6.16 -20.25 -2.41
N TRP A 19 5.83 -19.17 -1.70
CA TRP A 19 5.86 -19.12 -0.23
C TRP A 19 4.49 -19.20 0.44
N LEU A 20 3.40 -19.13 -0.34
CA LEU A 20 2.05 -19.04 0.19
C LEU A 20 1.20 -20.25 -0.20
N PRO A 21 0.51 -20.88 0.76
CA PRO A 21 -0.57 -21.82 0.46
C PRO A 21 -1.66 -21.19 -0.42
N ASP A 22 -2.42 -22.00 -1.13
CA ASP A 22 -3.41 -21.54 -2.11
C ASP A 22 -4.61 -20.80 -1.51
N ASP A 23 -4.85 -20.96 -0.22
CA ASP A 23 -5.98 -20.42 0.54
C ASP A 23 -5.63 -19.20 1.42
N ILE A 24 -4.35 -18.83 1.51
CA ILE A 24 -3.91 -17.71 2.38
C ILE A 24 -3.90 -16.37 1.64
N GLY A 25 -4.47 -15.34 2.26
CA GLY A 25 -4.49 -13.97 1.74
C GLY A 25 -3.19 -13.18 2.01
N VAL A 26 -3.06 -12.05 1.33
CA VAL A 26 -1.90 -11.16 1.38
C VAL A 26 -2.37 -9.73 1.63
N PHE A 27 -1.78 -9.12 2.66
CA PHE A 27 -1.72 -7.68 2.79
C PHE A 27 -0.48 -7.14 2.09
N PHE A 28 -0.68 -6.34 1.05
CA PHE A 28 0.38 -5.66 0.30
C PHE A 28 0.51 -4.22 0.77
N GLN A 29 1.68 -3.86 1.32
CA GLN A 29 2.00 -2.48 1.65
C GLN A 29 2.41 -1.75 0.37
N ASP A 30 1.80 -0.60 0.11
CA ASP A 30 2.05 0.13 -1.13
C ASP A 30 3.48 0.71 -1.23
N GLY A 31 4.15 0.90 -0.08
CA GLY A 31 5.50 1.43 0.00
C GLY A 31 5.58 2.93 -0.30
N VAL A 32 4.44 3.62 -0.36
CA VAL A 32 4.39 5.06 -0.63
C VAL A 32 4.86 5.84 0.59
N GLY A 33 4.59 5.34 1.80
CA GLY A 33 4.94 6.02 3.04
C GLY A 33 6.43 6.01 3.37
N VAL A 34 7.19 5.14 2.70
CA VAL A 34 8.67 5.07 2.77
C VAL A 34 9.34 5.56 1.48
N TYR A 35 8.59 6.12 0.53
CA TYR A 35 9.07 6.53 -0.80
C TYR A 35 9.75 5.43 -1.62
N ALA A 36 9.36 4.18 -1.40
CA ALA A 36 9.80 3.07 -2.24
C ALA A 36 9.16 3.11 -3.63
N ARG A 37 7.91 3.57 -3.68
CA ARG A 37 7.09 3.62 -4.90
C ARG A 37 6.19 4.84 -4.88
N THR A 38 5.81 5.29 -6.06
CA THR A 38 4.63 6.14 -6.21
C THR A 38 3.36 5.27 -6.19
N ALA A 39 2.21 5.85 -5.85
CA ALA A 39 0.95 5.11 -5.83
C ALA A 39 0.59 4.43 -7.18
N PRO A 40 0.79 5.07 -8.35
CA PRO A 40 0.59 4.40 -9.64
C PRO A 40 1.50 3.19 -9.87
N VAL A 41 2.76 3.26 -9.42
CA VAL A 41 3.68 2.12 -9.52
C VAL A 41 3.22 1.00 -8.59
N ALA A 42 2.88 1.32 -7.35
CA ALA A 42 2.35 0.34 -6.39
C ALA A 42 1.05 -0.33 -6.88
N ARG A 43 0.21 0.39 -7.63
CA ARG A 43 -0.98 -0.17 -8.30
C ARG A 43 -0.60 -1.29 -9.29
N THR A 44 0.45 -1.13 -10.08
CA THR A 44 0.89 -2.19 -11.01
C THR A 44 1.30 -3.48 -10.27
N TYR A 45 1.88 -3.37 -9.08
CA TYR A 45 2.18 -4.51 -8.21
C TYR A 45 0.91 -5.17 -7.67
N ALA A 46 -0.04 -4.37 -7.19
CA ALA A 46 -1.33 -4.87 -6.72
C ALA A 46 -2.08 -5.65 -7.81
N ASP A 47 -2.08 -5.13 -9.04
CA ASP A 47 -2.74 -5.78 -10.19
C ASP A 47 -2.05 -7.11 -10.56
N ALA A 48 -0.71 -7.14 -10.56
CA ALA A 48 0.04 -8.37 -10.79
C ALA A 48 -0.22 -9.43 -9.70
N LEU A 49 -0.26 -9.00 -8.44
CA LEU A 49 -0.57 -9.88 -7.30
C LEU A 49 -1.99 -10.45 -7.43
N ARG A 50 -2.99 -9.63 -7.73
CA ARG A 50 -4.37 -10.11 -7.94
C ARG A 50 -4.47 -11.09 -9.09
N LYS A 51 -3.82 -10.78 -10.22
CA LYS A 51 -3.80 -11.65 -11.40
C LYS A 51 -3.20 -13.02 -11.06
N ARG A 52 -2.16 -13.04 -10.22
CA ARG A 52 -1.42 -14.26 -9.91
C ARG A 52 -2.00 -15.08 -8.77
N LEU A 53 -2.49 -14.41 -7.73
CA LEU A 53 -2.90 -15.03 -6.47
C LEU A 53 -4.42 -15.19 -6.35
N GLY A 54 -5.19 -14.36 -7.06
CA GLY A 54 -6.64 -14.29 -7.00
C GLY A 54 -7.14 -12.95 -6.45
N LYS A 55 -8.27 -12.48 -6.99
CA LYS A 55 -8.86 -11.15 -6.71
C LYS A 55 -9.13 -10.91 -5.23
N ASP A 56 -9.61 -11.93 -4.51
CA ASP A 56 -10.07 -11.83 -3.13
C ASP A 56 -8.95 -12.07 -2.10
N ARG A 57 -7.78 -12.50 -2.58
CA ARG A 57 -6.61 -12.81 -1.76
C ARG A 57 -5.68 -11.63 -1.55
N VAL A 58 -5.94 -10.48 -2.19
CA VAL A 58 -5.05 -9.31 -2.11
C VAL A 58 -5.81 -8.12 -1.53
N ARG A 59 -5.28 -7.58 -0.44
CA ARG A 59 -5.76 -6.38 0.24
C ARG A 59 -4.62 -5.38 0.32
N ILE A 60 -4.93 -4.09 0.16
CA ILE A 60 -3.92 -3.04 0.13
C ILE A 60 -3.81 -2.38 1.49
N ILE A 61 -2.59 -2.28 1.99
CA ILE A 61 -2.24 -1.43 3.10
C ILE A 61 -1.71 -0.12 2.52
N VAL A 62 -2.48 0.94 2.72
CA VAL A 62 -2.16 2.32 2.37
C VAL A 62 -1.38 2.94 3.53
N GLU A 63 -0.14 3.35 3.29
CA GLU A 63 0.71 3.94 4.32
C GLU A 63 0.40 5.45 4.52
N ALA A 64 -0.07 5.80 5.70
CA ALA A 64 -0.55 7.13 6.10
C ALA A 64 0.55 8.07 6.60
N PHE A 65 1.82 7.71 6.43
CA PHE A 65 2.97 8.47 6.91
C PHE A 65 3.94 8.82 5.78
N ARG A 66 4.90 9.71 6.05
CA ARG A 66 5.99 10.09 5.15
C ARG A 66 7.29 10.25 5.94
N PRO A 67 8.46 10.03 5.35
CA PRO A 67 9.73 10.31 6.01
C PRO A 67 9.80 11.79 6.39
N GLN A 68 10.33 12.06 7.58
CA GLN A 68 10.55 13.40 8.09
C GLN A 68 12.03 13.79 7.98
N PHE A 69 12.31 15.06 7.69
CA PHE A 69 13.68 15.58 7.72
C PHE A 69 14.26 15.46 9.13
N GLY A 70 15.46 14.93 9.25
CA GLY A 70 16.09 14.62 10.54
C GLY A 70 15.75 13.23 11.10
N GLY A 71 15.00 12.41 10.36
CA GLY A 71 14.68 11.03 10.73
C GLY A 71 13.25 10.85 11.24
N GLY A 72 12.82 9.59 11.30
CA GLY A 72 11.45 9.24 11.67
C GLY A 72 10.43 9.54 10.58
N PHE A 73 9.17 9.64 10.99
CA PHE A 73 8.02 9.78 10.10
C PHE A 73 7.06 10.84 10.61
N ARG A 74 6.44 11.55 9.67
CA ARG A 74 5.30 12.45 9.89
C ARG A 74 4.03 11.84 9.30
N SER A 75 2.87 12.34 9.70
CA SER A 75 1.62 12.10 8.97
C SER A 75 1.72 12.53 7.50
N ALA A 76 1.10 11.74 6.62
CA ALA A 76 0.78 12.18 5.27
C ALA A 76 -0.29 13.28 5.35
N THR A 77 -0.17 14.29 4.51
CA THR A 77 -1.20 15.32 4.34
C THR A 77 -2.39 14.74 3.56
N ALA A 78 -3.56 15.36 3.67
CA ALA A 78 -4.72 14.97 2.86
C ALA A 78 -4.43 15.06 1.35
N ALA A 79 -3.65 16.05 0.91
CA ALA A 79 -3.23 16.20 -0.48
C ALA A 79 -2.32 15.07 -0.97
N GLU A 80 -1.57 14.43 -0.07
CA GLU A 80 -0.74 13.27 -0.39
C GLU A 80 -1.54 11.96 -0.32
N LEU A 81 -2.44 11.83 0.66
CA LEU A 81 -3.12 10.56 0.95
C LEU A 81 -4.36 10.32 0.08
N LYS A 82 -5.13 11.36 -0.28
CA LYS A 82 -6.29 11.23 -1.19
C LYS A 82 -5.91 10.61 -2.55
N PRO A 83 -4.93 11.13 -3.30
CA PRO A 83 -4.55 10.52 -4.58
C PRO A 83 -3.94 9.13 -4.42
N GLN A 84 -3.28 8.85 -3.29
CA GLN A 84 -2.76 7.51 -2.98
C GLN A 84 -3.90 6.50 -2.80
N ILE A 85 -4.93 6.84 -2.04
CA ILE A 85 -6.13 6.01 -1.86
C ILE A 85 -6.83 5.80 -3.22
N ALA A 86 -7.03 6.88 -3.98
CA ALA A 86 -7.71 6.83 -5.28
C ALA A 86 -7.00 5.93 -6.30
N ALA A 87 -5.67 5.81 -6.25
CA ALA A 87 -4.92 4.92 -7.13
C ALA A 87 -5.29 3.44 -6.99
N PHE A 88 -5.89 3.05 -5.85
CA PHE A 88 -6.30 1.68 -5.55
C PHE A 88 -7.82 1.47 -5.65
N ASP A 89 -8.53 2.29 -6.42
CA ASP A 89 -9.95 2.05 -6.68
C ASP A 89 -10.22 0.60 -7.14
N GLY A 90 -11.27 -0.01 -6.59
CA GLY A 90 -11.63 -1.41 -6.78
C GLY A 90 -10.88 -2.44 -5.91
N TYR A 91 -10.06 -1.99 -4.94
CA TYR A 91 -9.41 -2.84 -3.95
C TYR A 91 -10.00 -2.68 -2.54
N PRO A 92 -9.98 -3.74 -1.72
CA PRO A 92 -10.18 -3.59 -0.27
C PRO A 92 -8.96 -2.88 0.33
N LEU A 93 -9.19 -1.71 0.94
CA LEU A 93 -8.14 -0.86 1.51
C LEU A 93 -8.13 -0.94 3.03
N TYR A 94 -6.92 -0.93 3.58
CA TYR A 94 -6.60 -0.85 5.00
C TYR A 94 -5.56 0.26 5.16
N LEU A 95 -5.65 1.05 6.23
CA LEU A 95 -4.77 2.20 6.44
C LEU A 95 -3.76 1.87 7.53
N PHE A 96 -2.49 2.21 7.33
CA PHE A 96 -1.40 1.95 8.27
C PHE A 96 -0.50 3.19 8.47
N ASP A 97 -0.21 3.69 9.66
CA ASP A 97 -0.74 3.30 10.96
C ASP A 97 -1.61 4.42 11.54
N GLY A 98 -2.90 4.12 11.75
CA GLY A 98 -3.93 5.10 12.11
C GLY A 98 -3.63 5.87 13.40
N PRO A 99 -3.48 5.20 14.55
CA PRO A 99 -3.23 5.85 15.83
C PRO A 99 -2.00 6.77 15.88
N HIS A 100 -1.00 6.50 15.03
CA HIS A 100 0.24 7.27 15.00
C HIS A 100 0.21 8.41 13.98
N TYR A 101 -0.48 8.24 12.84
CA TYR A 101 -0.33 9.13 11.69
C TYR A 101 -1.64 9.71 11.15
N VAL A 102 -2.78 9.33 11.71
CA VAL A 102 -4.10 9.79 11.25
C VAL A 102 -4.76 10.62 12.34
N THR A 103 -4.57 11.94 12.24
CA THR A 103 -5.15 12.90 13.19
C THR A 103 -6.64 13.12 12.91
N PRO A 104 -7.43 13.65 13.88
CA PRO A 104 -8.83 14.02 13.64
C PRO A 104 -9.02 14.96 12.44
N GLU A 105 -8.11 15.91 12.25
CA GLU A 105 -8.15 16.85 11.12
C GLU A 105 -7.92 16.14 9.79
N LEU A 106 -7.04 15.13 9.77
CA LEU A 106 -6.84 14.30 8.57
C LEU A 106 -8.10 13.47 8.27
N ILE A 107 -8.75 12.91 9.29
CA ILE A 107 -10.02 12.18 9.12
C ILE A 107 -11.08 13.10 8.53
N GLU A 108 -11.26 14.30 9.09
CA GLU A 108 -12.23 15.27 8.57
C GLU A 108 -11.92 15.64 7.11
N ALA A 109 -10.65 15.86 6.79
CA ALA A 109 -10.23 16.17 5.43
C ALA A 109 -10.48 15.02 4.45
N LEU A 110 -10.34 13.75 4.88
CA LEU A 110 -10.58 12.56 4.05
C LEU A 110 -12.07 12.26 3.82
N ASN A 111 -12.94 12.61 4.77
CA ASN A 111 -14.39 12.39 4.68
C ASN A 111 -15.14 13.46 3.86
N LYS A 112 -14.44 14.52 3.44
CA LYS A 112 -14.93 15.55 2.51
C LYS A 112 -14.59 15.20 1.07
#